data_AF-R3TZ38-F1
#
_entry.id   AF-R3TZ38-F1
#
_cell.length_a   1.000
_cell.length_b   1.000
_cell.length_c   1.000
_cell.angle_alpha   90.00
_cell.angle_beta   90.00
_cell.angle_gamma   90.00
#
_symmetry.space_group_name_H-M   'P 1'
#
loop_
_entity.id
_entity.type
_entity.pdbx_description
1 polymer ?
#
loop_
_entity_poly.entity_id
_entity_poly.type
_entity_poly.pdbx_seq_one_letter_code
_entity_poly.pdbx_strand_id
1 'polypeptide(L)'
;MIQLAQELGVKTDTDEIIITDSQMVKLLEKSGVDTSQIMLPRRDGVTKIISRGRGSWDVYISATWIQNYYWVLGAAAGVIAAIAPGIGWGLAYSIVASVAGLVGQNSKNGVIVRVRNWGISSMSYQ
;
A
#
# COMPACT_ATOMS: atom_id res chain seq x y z
N MET A 1 -11.02 -10.54 -2.94
CA MET A 1 -10.24 -9.28 -2.86
C MET A 1 -10.19 -8.55 -4.19
N ILE A 2 -9.70 -9.14 -5.27
CA ILE A 2 -9.64 -8.49 -6.60
C ILE A 2 -11.02 -7.99 -7.07
N GLN A 3 -12.05 -8.83 -7.01
CA GLN A 3 -13.42 -8.45 -7.40
C GLN A 3 -13.94 -7.22 -6.62
N LEU A 4 -13.73 -7.17 -5.30
CA LEU A 4 -14.11 -6.01 -4.50
C LEU A 4 -13.29 -4.76 -4.85
N ALA A 5 -11.99 -4.91 -5.11
CA ALA A 5 -11.16 -3.80 -5.54
C ALA A 5 -11.69 -3.20 -6.86
N GLN A 6 -12.09 -4.06 -7.80
CA GLN A 6 -12.71 -3.65 -9.07
C GLN A 6 -14.07 -2.98 -8.86
N GLU A 7 -14.93 -3.51 -7.97
CA GLU A 7 -16.21 -2.88 -7.58
C GLU A 7 -16.01 -1.50 -6.95
N LEU A 8 -14.91 -1.30 -6.24
CA LEU A 8 -14.50 -0.01 -5.68
C LEU A 8 -13.85 0.92 -6.72
N GLY A 9 -13.69 0.48 -7.97
CA GLY A 9 -13.10 1.26 -9.07
C GLY A 9 -11.58 1.17 -9.18
N VAL A 10 -10.93 0.26 -8.46
CA VAL A 10 -9.48 0.01 -8.56
C VAL A 10 -9.18 -0.83 -9.80
N LYS A 11 -8.29 -0.33 -10.67
CA LYS A 11 -7.83 -1.04 -11.87
C LYS A 11 -6.69 -1.99 -11.51
N THR A 12 -7.01 -3.24 -11.20
CA THR A 12 -6.04 -4.27 -10.78
C THR A 12 -5.26 -4.92 -11.91
N ASP A 13 -5.77 -4.83 -13.14
CA ASP A 13 -5.24 -5.56 -14.30
C ASP A 13 -4.33 -4.68 -15.16
N THR A 14 -3.69 -3.70 -14.54
CA THR A 14 -2.83 -2.73 -15.20
C THR A 14 -1.45 -2.68 -14.54
N ASP A 15 -0.47 -2.15 -15.25
CA ASP A 15 0.85 -1.90 -14.68
C ASP A 15 0.85 -0.79 -13.62
N GLU A 16 -0.27 -0.07 -13.43
CA GLU A 16 -0.41 0.97 -12.42
C GLU A 16 -1.71 0.79 -11.62
N ILE A 17 -1.57 0.31 -10.39
CA ILE A 17 -2.68 0.17 -9.45
C ILE A 17 -2.68 1.38 -8.53
N ILE A 18 -3.78 2.12 -8.52
CA ILE A 18 -3.99 3.27 -7.63
C ILE A 18 -5.14 2.93 -6.68
N ILE A 19 -4.89 3.09 -5.39
CA ILE A 19 -5.84 2.80 -4.31
C ILE A 19 -5.88 4.04 -3.43
N THR A 20 -7.03 4.70 -3.34
CA THR A 20 -7.23 5.76 -2.35
C THR A 20 -7.24 5.17 -0.94
N ASP A 21 -6.91 5.98 0.05
CA ASP A 21 -6.93 5.55 1.45
C ASP A 21 -8.33 5.01 1.84
N SER A 22 -9.41 5.62 1.34
CA SER A 22 -10.79 5.15 1.57
C SER A 22 -11.09 3.78 0.95
N GLN A 23 -10.58 3.51 -0.27
CA GLN A 23 -10.69 2.19 -0.89
C GLN A 23 -9.89 1.15 -0.10
N MET A 24 -8.69 1.50 0.37
CA MET A 24 -7.88 0.59 1.19
C MET A 24 -8.60 0.23 2.50
N VAL A 25 -9.22 1.20 3.18
CA VAL A 25 -9.98 0.95 4.41
C VAL A 25 -11.13 -0.04 4.17
N LYS A 26 -11.91 0.14 3.09
CA LYS A 26 -12.98 -0.82 2.72
C LYS A 26 -12.46 -2.22 2.41
N LEU A 27 -11.28 -2.31 1.79
CA LEU A 27 -10.62 -3.60 1.51
C LEU A 27 -10.15 -4.28 2.81
N LEU A 28 -9.68 -3.51 3.79
CA LEU A 28 -9.29 -4.01 5.11
C LEU A 28 -10.49 -4.48 5.92
N GLU A 29 -11.57 -3.70 5.96
CA GLU A 29 -12.84 -4.07 6.60
C GLU A 29 -13.35 -5.42 6.08
N LYS A 30 -13.33 -5.60 4.75
CA LYS A 30 -13.73 -6.87 4.14
C LYS A 30 -12.81 -8.03 4.52
N SER A 31 -11.54 -7.73 4.79
CA SER A 31 -10.55 -8.72 5.24
C SER A 31 -10.68 -9.06 6.73
N GLY A 32 -11.70 -8.51 7.41
CA GLY A 32 -11.97 -8.77 8.84
C GLY A 32 -11.13 -7.90 9.78
N VAL A 33 -10.46 -6.86 9.25
CA VAL A 33 -9.69 -5.91 10.04
C VAL A 33 -10.67 -4.88 10.61
N ASP A 34 -10.65 -4.69 11.92
CA ASP A 34 -11.36 -3.57 12.54
C ASP A 34 -10.69 -2.27 12.10
N THR A 35 -11.44 -1.37 11.49
CA THR A 35 -10.98 -0.06 11.01
C THR A 35 -11.69 1.07 11.76
N SER A 36 -12.44 0.79 12.84
CA SER A 36 -13.23 1.79 13.57
C SER A 36 -12.40 2.99 14.09
N GLN A 37 -11.11 2.78 14.33
CA GLN A 37 -10.17 3.81 14.79
C GLN A 37 -9.50 4.58 13.65
N ILE A 38 -9.77 4.22 12.39
CA ILE A 38 -9.20 4.86 11.20
C ILE A 38 -9.96 6.17 10.92
N MET A 39 -9.30 7.30 11.19
CA MET A 39 -9.77 8.61 10.76
C MET A 39 -9.14 8.98 9.41
N LEU A 40 -9.96 9.03 8.35
CA LEU A 40 -9.52 9.50 7.03
C LEU A 40 -9.56 11.03 6.99
N PRO A 41 -8.43 11.73 6.82
CA PRO A 41 -8.45 13.17 6.61
C PRO A 41 -9.16 13.50 5.28
N ARG A 42 -9.72 14.71 5.16
CA ARG A 42 -10.39 15.19 3.93
C ARG A 42 -9.49 15.20 2.69
N ARG A 43 -8.17 15.07 2.86
CA ARG A 43 -7.22 15.01 1.76
C ARG A 43 -7.02 13.54 1.39
N ASP A 44 -7.41 13.18 0.17
CA ASP A 44 -7.24 11.83 -0.36
C ASP A 44 -5.74 11.50 -0.48
N GLY A 45 -5.22 10.72 0.45
CA GLY A 45 -4.00 9.97 0.22
C GLY A 45 -4.26 8.84 -0.76
N VAL A 46 -3.24 8.49 -1.53
CA VAL A 46 -3.29 7.35 -2.44
C VAL A 46 -2.07 6.46 -2.20
N THR A 47 -2.30 5.16 -2.17
CA THR A 47 -1.25 4.16 -2.41
C THR A 47 -1.19 3.91 -3.91
N LYS A 48 0.01 3.96 -4.49
CA LYS A 48 0.23 3.63 -5.91
C LYS A 48 1.22 2.50 -6.03
N ILE A 49 0.91 1.51 -6.84
CA ILE A 49 1.79 0.37 -7.13
C ILE A 49 2.00 0.35 -8.64
N ILE A 50 3.23 0.60 -9.07
CA ILE A 50 3.61 0.63 -10.48
C ILE A 50 4.51 -0.57 -10.76
N SER A 51 4.01 -1.52 -11.55
CA SER A 51 4.81 -2.59 -12.14
C SER A 51 5.85 -2.01 -13.09
N ARG A 52 7.09 -2.47 -12.96
CA ARG A 52 8.19 -2.18 -13.89
C ARG A 52 8.60 -3.44 -14.68
N GLY A 53 7.79 -4.51 -14.57
CA GLY A 53 8.10 -5.82 -15.13
C GLY A 53 9.21 -6.57 -14.36
N ARG A 54 9.37 -7.86 -14.67
CA ARG A 54 10.48 -8.73 -14.17
C ARG A 54 10.82 -8.54 -12.68
N GLY A 55 9.85 -8.77 -11.79
CA GLY A 55 10.12 -8.73 -10.35
C GLY A 55 10.42 -7.32 -9.81
N SER A 56 9.99 -6.26 -10.51
CA SER A 56 10.29 -4.87 -10.15
C SER A 56 9.03 -4.03 -10.03
N TRP A 57 8.95 -3.22 -8.98
CA TRP A 57 7.79 -2.36 -8.68
C TRP A 57 8.24 -1.05 -8.04
N ASP A 58 7.49 0.02 -8.24
CA ASP A 58 7.56 1.23 -7.42
C ASP A 58 6.26 1.31 -6.61
N VAL A 59 6.38 1.27 -5.28
CA VAL A 59 5.23 1.31 -4.38
C VAL A 59 5.28 2.61 -3.59
N TYR A 60 4.38 3.54 -3.92
CA TYR A 60 4.17 4.75 -3.15
C TYR A 60 3.11 4.50 -2.07
N ILE A 61 3.44 4.83 -0.83
CA ILE A 61 2.53 4.82 0.31
C ILE A 61 2.36 6.26 0.79
N SER A 62 1.11 6.71 0.93
CA SER A 62 0.78 8.08 1.30
C SER A 62 1.23 8.41 2.72
N ALA A 63 1.59 9.67 2.98
CA ALA A 63 1.91 10.14 4.34
C ALA A 63 0.76 9.88 5.33
N THR A 64 -0.48 10.06 4.86
CA THR A 64 -1.70 9.75 5.62
C THR A 64 -1.71 8.30 6.09
N TRP A 65 -1.33 7.36 5.22
CA TRP A 65 -1.26 5.94 5.55
C TRP A 65 -0.23 5.66 6.63
N ILE A 66 0.95 6.24 6.46
CA ILE A 66 2.07 6.08 7.40
C ILE A 66 1.67 6.58 8.79
N GLN A 67 1.06 7.77 8.87
CA GLN A 67 0.76 8.42 10.13
C GLN A 67 -0.43 7.80 10.87
N ASN A 68 -1.50 7.45 10.16
CA ASN A 68 -2.77 7.10 10.82
C ASN A 68 -2.99 5.60 10.97
N TYR A 69 -2.31 4.78 10.17
CA TYR A 69 -2.69 3.38 9.99
C TYR A 69 -1.53 2.42 10.23
N TYR A 70 -0.50 2.86 10.95
CA TYR A 70 0.70 2.06 11.21
C TYR A 70 0.42 0.68 11.83
N TRP A 71 -0.63 0.58 12.65
CA TRP A 71 -1.00 -0.64 13.36
C TRP A 71 -1.71 -1.67 12.47
N VAL A 72 -2.34 -1.24 11.37
CA VAL A 72 -2.96 -2.11 10.34
C VAL A 72 -2.06 -2.34 9.13
N LEU A 73 -0.82 -1.83 9.14
CA LEU A 73 0.11 -1.96 8.03
C LEU A 73 0.28 -3.43 7.59
N GLY A 74 0.40 -4.37 8.53
CA GLY A 74 0.50 -5.80 8.22
C GLY A 74 -0.68 -6.33 7.40
N ALA A 75 -1.89 -5.83 7.63
CA ALA A 75 -3.05 -6.19 6.83
C ALA A 75 -3.07 -5.47 5.47
N ALA A 76 -2.56 -4.24 5.39
CA ALA A 76 -2.37 -3.54 4.12
C ALA A 76 -1.40 -4.29 3.21
N ALA A 77 -0.37 -4.94 3.75
CA ALA A 77 0.50 -5.84 2.99
C ALA A 77 -0.30 -6.99 2.32
N GLY A 78 -1.28 -7.55 3.03
CA GLY A 78 -2.15 -8.58 2.48
C GLY A 78 -3.03 -8.07 1.33
N VAL A 79 -3.53 -6.84 1.44
CA VAL A 79 -4.26 -6.19 0.35
C VAL A 79 -3.35 -5.99 -0.87
N ILE A 80 -2.14 -5.45 -0.67
CA ILE A 80 -1.15 -5.25 -1.73
C ILE A 80 -0.80 -6.58 -2.41
N ALA A 81 -0.50 -7.62 -1.63
CA ALA A 81 -0.19 -8.95 -2.16
C ALA A 81 -1.34 -9.57 -2.96
N ALA A 82 -2.58 -9.28 -2.57
CA ALA A 82 -3.78 -9.84 -3.21
C ALA A 82 -4.15 -9.14 -4.52
N ILE A 83 -3.79 -7.86 -4.69
CA ILE A 83 -4.21 -7.06 -5.86
C ILE A 83 -3.06 -6.72 -6.80
N ALA A 84 -1.80 -6.74 -6.34
CA ALA A 84 -0.63 -6.49 -7.16
C ALA A 84 -0.08 -7.81 -7.71
N PRO A 85 -0.34 -8.14 -8.98
CA PRO A 85 0.12 -9.40 -9.56
C PRO A 85 1.65 -9.49 -9.53
N GLY A 86 2.14 -10.63 -9.08
CA GLY A 86 3.56 -10.94 -9.06
C GLY A 86 4.35 -10.36 -7.89
N ILE A 87 3.82 -9.46 -7.04
CA ILE A 87 4.57 -8.98 -5.87
C ILE A 87 4.77 -10.11 -4.85
N GLY A 88 3.74 -10.92 -4.60
CA GLY A 88 3.77 -11.98 -3.59
C GLY A 88 3.78 -11.45 -2.14
N TRP A 89 3.42 -12.34 -1.20
CA TRP A 89 3.20 -11.96 0.21
C TRP A 89 4.47 -11.48 0.93
N GLY A 90 5.60 -12.15 0.75
CA GLY A 90 6.85 -11.81 1.46
C GLY A 90 7.38 -10.42 1.08
N LEU A 91 7.29 -10.05 -0.20
CA LEU A 91 7.70 -8.73 -0.66
C LEU A 91 6.73 -7.64 -0.23
N ALA A 92 5.42 -7.88 -0.33
CA ALA A 92 4.43 -6.92 0.16
C ALA A 92 4.64 -6.61 1.64
N TYR A 93 4.90 -7.65 2.45
CA TYR A 93 5.22 -7.47 3.87
C TYR A 93 6.51 -6.68 4.07
N SER A 94 7.56 -6.98 3.30
CA SER A 94 8.84 -6.27 3.37
C SER A 94 8.71 -4.78 3.02
N ILE A 95 7.93 -4.46 1.97
CA ILE A 95 7.64 -3.08 1.56
C ILE A 95 6.97 -2.32 2.71
N VAL A 96 5.90 -2.90 3.24
CA VAL A 96 5.11 -2.30 4.32
C VAL A 96 5.91 -2.17 5.60
N ALA A 97 6.67 -3.19 5.99
CA ALA A 97 7.51 -3.16 7.20
C ALA A 97 8.60 -2.09 7.10
N SER A 98 9.17 -1.89 5.90
CA SER A 98 10.16 -0.84 5.66
C SER A 98 9.56 0.56 5.87
N VAL A 99 8.28 0.74 5.51
CA VAL A 99 7.56 2.00 5.74
C VAL A 99 7.09 2.14 7.19
N ALA A 100 6.73 1.05 7.87
CA ALA A 100 6.37 1.04 9.28
C ALA A 100 7.50 1.58 10.18
N GLY A 101 8.76 1.24 9.84
CA GLY A 101 9.94 1.77 10.53
C GLY A 101 10.10 3.29 10.45
N LEU A 102 9.37 3.97 9.55
CA LEU A 102 9.44 5.42 9.32
C LEU A 102 8.34 6.20 10.05
N VAL A 103 7.38 5.49 10.67
CA VAL A 103 6.23 6.09 11.38
C VAL A 103 6.70 6.96 12.55
N GLY A 104 7.81 6.61 13.21
CA GLY A 104 8.40 7.40 14.29
C GLY A 104 9.15 8.67 13.85
N GLN A 105 9.40 8.87 12.54
CA GLN A 105 10.24 9.97 12.04
C GLN A 105 9.47 11.23 11.62
N ASN A 106 8.20 11.39 12.04
CA ASN A 106 7.36 12.53 11.64
C ASN A 106 7.32 12.71 10.11
N SER A 107 7.07 11.61 9.40
CA SER A 107 7.00 11.56 7.94
C SER A 107 5.86 12.45 7.43
N LYS A 108 6.13 13.73 7.18
CA LYS A 108 5.19 14.67 6.53
C LYS A 108 4.95 14.32 5.06
N ASN A 109 5.79 13.43 4.53
CA ASN A 109 5.92 13.07 3.13
C ASN A 109 5.52 11.61 2.94
N GLY A 110 5.02 11.29 1.75
CA GLY A 110 4.79 9.89 1.38
C GLY A 110 6.11 9.18 1.11
N VAL A 111 6.09 7.86 1.04
CA VAL A 111 7.31 7.06 0.81
C VAL A 111 7.15 6.23 -0.44
N ILE A 112 8.13 6.32 -1.32
CA ILE A 112 8.28 5.42 -2.47
C ILE A 112 9.27 4.33 -2.09
N VAL A 113 8.82 3.08 -2.09
CA VAL A 113 9.67 1.89 -1.99
C VAL A 113 9.87 1.34 -3.39
N ARG A 114 11.12 1.30 -3.85
CA ARG A 114 11.47 0.72 -5.15
C ARG A 114 11.97 -0.71 -4.95
N VAL A 115 11.27 -1.65 -5.56
CA VAL A 115 11.64 -3.05 -5.64
C VAL A 115 12.27 -3.32 -7.00
N ARG A 116 13.42 -3.96 -7.03
CA ARG A 116 14.12 -4.38 -8.25
C ARG A 116 14.54 -5.83 -8.09
N ASN A 117 14.27 -6.67 -9.09
CA ASN A 117 14.64 -8.08 -9.09
C ASN A 117 14.25 -8.81 -7.79
N TRP A 118 13.01 -8.64 -7.34
CA TRP A 118 12.46 -9.27 -6.14
C TRP A 118 13.09 -8.83 -4.81
N GLY A 119 13.83 -7.72 -4.80
CA GLY A 119 14.43 -7.14 -3.59
C GLY A 119 14.16 -5.65 -3.47
N ILE A 120 14.08 -5.15 -2.23
CA ILE A 120 14.01 -3.71 -1.97
C ILE A 120 15.35 -3.10 -2.39
N SER A 121 15.30 -2.18 -3.36
CA SER A 121 16.46 -1.52 -3.94
C SER A 121 16.71 -0.15 -3.31
N SER A 122 15.65 0.63 -3.06
CA SER A 122 15.78 1.96 -2.47
C SER A 122 14.47 2.44 -1.88
N MET A 123 14.55 3.44 -1.00
CA MET A 123 13.40 4.20 -0.50
C MET A 123 13.67 5.69 -0.62
N SER A 124 12.63 6.46 -0.95
CA SER A 124 12.71 7.92 -1.04
C SER A 124 11.42 8.58 -0.59
N TYR A 125 11.52 9.75 0.03
CA TYR A 125 10.37 10.56 0.40
C TYR A 125 9.87 11.38 -0.78
N GLN A 126 8.56 11.61 -0.84
CA GLN A 126 7.88 12.46 -1.83
C GLN A 126 7.06 13.56 -1.17
#